data_AF-A0A1S6KZK3-F1
#
_entry.id   AF-A0A1S6KZK3-F1
#
_cell.length_a   1.000
_cell.length_b   1.000
_cell.length_c   1.000
_cell.angle_alpha   90.00
_cell.angle_beta   90.00
_cell.angle_gamma   90.00
#
_symmetry.space_group_name_H-M   'P 1'
#
loop_
_entity.id
_entity.type
_entity.pdbx_description
1 polymer ?
#
loop_
_entity_poly.entity_id
_entity_poly.type
_entity_poly.pdbx_seq_one_letter_code
_entity_poly.pdbx_strand_id
1 'polypeptide(L)'
;GFLGSEAIQEHIKNGVSKKRVGLIVQGAPARENAKILDENENEIGVVTSGCPSPTLKKNVAMGYVSTPFSKAGTQLKVKVRSRIYPA
;
A
#
# COMPACT_ATOMS: atom_id res chain seq x y z
N GLY A 1 11.64 -10.26 27.64
CA GLY A 1 11.80 -9.97 26.20
C GLY A 1 11.38 -11.17 25.39
N PHE A 2 11.33 -11.03 24.07
CA PHE A 2 11.06 -12.11 23.12
C PHE A 2 12.02 -11.95 21.92
N LEU A 3 12.15 -12.96 21.05
CA LEU A 3 13.07 -12.86 19.90
C LEU A 3 12.70 -11.66 19.01
N GLY A 4 13.63 -10.71 18.84
CA GLY A 4 13.39 -9.47 18.09
C GLY A 4 12.70 -8.35 18.88
N SER A 5 12.55 -8.46 20.20
CA SER A 5 11.85 -7.45 21.00
C SER A 5 12.51 -6.07 20.96
N GLU A 6 13.83 -6.00 20.85
CA GLU A 6 14.56 -4.72 20.76
C GLU A 6 14.17 -3.93 19.51
N ALA A 7 14.20 -4.58 18.34
CA ALA A 7 13.82 -3.96 17.07
C ALA A 7 12.34 -3.51 17.06
N ILE A 8 11.45 -4.30 17.66
CA ILE A 8 10.02 -3.93 17.76
C ILE A 8 9.83 -2.73 18.70
N GLN A 9 10.52 -2.70 19.84
CA GLN A 9 10.47 -1.56 20.75
C GLN A 9 11.00 -0.28 20.10
N GLU A 10 12.08 -0.39 19.31
CA GLU A 10 12.61 0.73 18.53
C GLU A 10 11.58 1.24 17.50
N HIS A 11 10.95 0.34 16.74
CA HIS A 11 9.90 0.70 15.78
C HIS A 11 8.68 1.35 16.45
N ILE A 12 8.32 0.93 17.67
CA ILE A 12 7.24 1.55 18.44
C ILE A 12 7.62 2.96 18.87
N LYS A 13 8.86 3.17 19.34
CA LYS A 13 9.34 4.45 19.86
C LYS A 13 9.62 5.48 18.76
N ASN A 14 10.31 5.05 17.71
CA ASN A 14 10.85 5.93 16.66
C ASN A 14 10.04 5.90 15.37
N GLY A 15 9.08 4.98 15.26
CA GLY A 15 8.33 4.74 14.03
C GLY A 15 9.06 3.81 13.05
N VAL A 16 8.49 3.67 11.87
CA VAL A 16 8.97 2.77 10.80
C VAL A 16 9.09 3.53 9.48
N SER A 17 9.93 3.06 8.57
CA SER A 17 10.09 3.65 7.23
C SER A 17 8.91 3.35 6.30
N LYS A 18 8.23 2.22 6.49
CA LYS A 18 7.09 1.78 5.69
C LYS A 18 5.97 1.21 6.55
N LYS A 19 4.72 1.39 6.12
CA LYS A 19 3.53 0.85 6.78
C LYS A 19 2.66 0.09 5.78
N ARG A 20 2.00 -0.95 6.28
CA ARG A 20 1.00 -1.70 5.51
C ARG A 20 -0.31 -0.90 5.50
N VAL A 21 -0.88 -0.69 4.32
CA VAL A 21 -2.13 0.03 4.10
C VAL A 21 -3.10 -0.80 3.25
N GLY A 22 -4.38 -0.45 3.34
CA GLY A 22 -5.39 -0.89 2.38
C GLY A 22 -5.61 0.17 1.30
N LEU A 23 -5.94 -0.26 0.09
CA LEU A 23 -6.17 0.57 -1.09
C LEU A 23 -7.51 0.22 -1.74
N ILE A 24 -8.18 1.21 -2.34
CA ILE A 24 -9.37 1.01 -3.17
C ILE A 24 -9.01 1.41 -4.60
N VAL A 25 -8.76 0.41 -5.44
CA VAL A 25 -8.23 0.61 -6.78
C VAL A 25 -9.36 0.79 -7.78
N GLN A 26 -9.29 1.84 -8.60
CA GLN A 26 -10.20 2.02 -9.72
C GLN A 26 -9.75 1.21 -10.94
N GLY A 27 -10.69 0.87 -11.83
CA GLY A 27 -10.37 0.17 -13.09
C GLY A 27 -9.95 -1.29 -12.89
N ALA A 28 -8.73 -1.64 -13.28
CA ALA A 28 -8.25 -3.03 -13.22
C ALA A 28 -7.78 -3.39 -11.80
N PRO A 29 -8.07 -4.60 -11.28
CA PRO A 29 -7.59 -5.02 -9.96
C PRO A 29 -6.06 -5.05 -9.91
N ALA A 30 -5.48 -4.36 -8.92
CA ALA A 30 -4.05 -4.47 -8.64
C ALA A 30 -3.76 -5.83 -8.00
N ARG A 31 -2.69 -6.49 -8.47
CA ARG A 31 -2.22 -7.78 -7.96
C ARG A 31 -0.88 -7.60 -7.26
N GLU A 32 -0.41 -8.66 -6.62
CA GLU A 32 0.93 -8.75 -6.05
C GLU A 32 1.99 -8.21 -7.03
N ASN A 33 2.96 -7.48 -6.50
CA ASN A 33 4.04 -6.80 -7.21
C ASN A 33 3.63 -5.58 -8.07
N ALA A 34 2.36 -5.17 -8.06
CA ALA A 34 1.98 -3.89 -8.66
C ALA A 34 2.60 -2.73 -7.88
N LYS A 35 3.18 -1.76 -8.59
CA LYS A 35 3.83 -0.59 -8.00
C LYS A 35 2.79 0.39 -7.46
N ILE A 36 3.01 0.90 -6.25
CA ILE A 36 2.23 1.99 -5.67
C ILE A 36 3.00 3.29 -5.90
N LEU A 37 2.33 4.27 -6.46
CA LEU A 37 2.89 5.55 -6.85
C LEU A 37 2.22 6.70 -6.09
N ASP A 38 2.95 7.79 -5.90
CA ASP A 38 2.39 9.06 -5.45
C ASP A 38 1.68 9.83 -6.59
N GLU A 39 1.21 11.04 -6.31
CA GLU A 39 0.56 11.90 -7.31
C GLU A 39 1.49 12.26 -8.49
N ASN A 40 2.78 12.36 -8.22
CA ASN A 40 3.84 12.67 -9.19
C ASN A 40 4.40 11.43 -9.90
N GLU A 41 3.77 10.27 -9.69
CA GLU A 41 4.15 8.97 -10.28
C GLU A 41 5.48 8.41 -9.79
N ASN A 42 6.00 8.91 -8.66
CA ASN A 42 7.14 8.31 -7.98
C ASN A 42 6.74 7.00 -7.31
N GLU A 43 7.56 5.97 -7.42
CA GLU A 43 7.34 4.70 -6.74
C GLU A 43 7.61 4.83 -5.23
N ILE A 44 6.57 4.59 -4.43
CA ILE A 44 6.61 4.75 -2.97
C ILE A 44 6.30 3.45 -2.22
N GLY A 45 6.01 2.37 -2.96
CA GLY A 45 5.51 1.14 -2.36
C GLY A 45 5.16 0.05 -3.37
N VAL A 46 4.68 -1.06 -2.83
CA VAL A 46 4.31 -2.25 -3.62
C VAL A 46 3.08 -2.93 -3.02
N VAL A 47 2.18 -3.38 -3.90
CA VAL A 47 1.03 -4.21 -3.57
C VAL A 47 1.51 -5.62 -3.24
N THR A 48 1.06 -6.14 -2.09
CA THR A 48 1.32 -7.52 -1.66
C THR A 48 0.17 -8.46 -2.01
N SER A 49 -1.06 -7.96 -2.04
CA SER A 49 -2.25 -8.74 -2.41
C SER A 49 -3.35 -7.83 -2.93
N GLY A 50 -4.22 -8.34 -3.81
CA GLY A 50 -5.38 -7.58 -4.25
C GLY A 50 -6.33 -8.40 -5.12
N CYS A 51 -7.62 -8.06 -5.01
CA CYS A 51 -8.72 -8.76 -5.68
C CYS A 51 -9.97 -7.87 -5.78
N PRO A 52 -10.93 -8.20 -6.67
CA PRO A 52 -12.27 -7.65 -6.60
C PRO A 52 -12.95 -8.05 -5.28
N SER A 53 -13.55 -7.09 -4.57
CA SER A 53 -14.38 -7.35 -3.39
C SER A 53 -15.85 -7.46 -3.81
N PRO A 54 -16.49 -8.65 -3.69
CA PRO A 54 -17.90 -8.82 -4.02
C PRO A 54 -18.83 -7.96 -3.16
N THR A 55 -18.49 -7.80 -1.88
CA THR A 55 -19.28 -7.03 -0.90
C THR A 55 -19.23 -5.54 -1.19
N LEU A 56 -18.03 -5.00 -1.46
CA LEU A 56 -17.86 -3.56 -1.69
C LEU A 56 -18.11 -3.16 -3.14
N LYS A 57 -18.20 -4.11 -4.07
CA LYS A 57 -18.27 -3.90 -5.53
C LYS A 57 -17.15 -2.98 -6.05
N LYS A 58 -15.97 -3.11 -5.45
CA LYS A 58 -14.75 -2.33 -5.74
C LYS A 58 -13.54 -3.27 -5.80
N ASN A 59 -12.46 -2.85 -6.44
CA ASN A 59 -11.19 -3.57 -6.30
C ASN A 59 -10.48 -3.09 -5.03
N VAL A 60 -10.00 -4.04 -4.24
CA VAL A 60 -9.26 -3.76 -3.01
C VAL A 60 -7.87 -4.39 -3.09
N ALA A 61 -6.92 -3.73 -2.46
CA ALA A 61 -5.55 -4.24 -2.36
C ALA A 61 -4.95 -3.92 -0.99
N MET A 62 -3.94 -4.69 -0.60
CA MET A 62 -3.03 -4.37 0.49
C MET A 62 -1.63 -4.17 -0.07
N GLY A 63 -0.87 -3.26 0.52
CA GLY A 63 0.51 -3.02 0.15
C GLY A 63 1.28 -2.29 1.24
N TYR A 64 2.59 -2.22 1.07
CA TYR A 64 3.44 -1.38 1.89
C TYR A 64 3.74 -0.08 1.15
N VAL A 65 3.59 1.04 1.85
CA VAL A 65 3.98 2.37 1.37
C VAL A 65 4.93 3.03 2.38
N SER A 66 5.76 3.96 1.91
CA SER A 66 6.55 4.83 2.78
C SER A 66 5.63 5.56 3.78
N THR A 67 6.07 5.68 5.04
CA THR A 67 5.24 6.18 6.15
C THR A 67 4.54 7.53 5.90
N PRO A 68 5.15 8.52 5.21
CA PRO A 68 4.45 9.78 4.89
C PRO A 68 3.14 9.60 4.10
N PHE A 69 3.01 8.51 3.34
CA PHE A 69 1.85 8.22 2.49
C PHE A 69 0.86 7.24 3.14
N SER A 70 1.04 6.92 4.43
CA SER A 70 0.25 5.88 5.11
C SER A 70 -1.08 6.35 5.70
N LYS A 71 -1.37 7.66 5.64
CA LYS A 71 -2.59 8.23 6.23
C LYS A 71 -3.82 7.77 5.44
N ALA A 72 -4.88 7.34 6.12
CA ALA A 72 -6.13 6.98 5.48
C ALA A 72 -6.69 8.16 4.65
N GLY A 73 -7.16 7.87 3.44
CA GLY A 73 -7.65 8.89 2.49
C GLY A 73 -6.57 9.60 1.69
N THR A 74 -5.29 9.26 1.85
CA THR A 74 -4.22 9.74 0.95
C THR A 74 -4.49 9.24 -0.46
N GLN A 75 -4.49 10.14 -1.44
CA GLN A 75 -4.65 9.77 -2.84
C GLN A 75 -3.35 9.15 -3.35
N LEU A 76 -3.45 7.93 -3.88
CA LEU A 76 -2.33 7.22 -4.46
C LEU A 76 -2.70 6.75 -5.88
N LYS A 77 -1.71 6.22 -6.57
CA LYS A 77 -1.90 5.54 -7.84
C LYS A 77 -1.29 4.15 -7.78
N VAL A 78 -1.79 3.23 -8.61
CA VAL A 78 -1.20 1.90 -8.79
C VAL A 78 -0.97 1.61 -10.27
N LYS A 79 0.21 1.07 -10.57
CA LYS A 79 0.57 0.65 -11.93
C LYS A 79 0.15 -0.80 -12.14
N VAL A 80 -0.90 -1.01 -12.93
CA VAL A 80 -1.41 -2.33 -13.29
C VAL A 80 -1.11 -2.58 -14.77
N ARG A 81 -0.19 -3.50 -15.04
CA ARG A 81 0.36 -3.74 -16.39
C ARG A 81 0.94 -2.44 -16.97
N SER A 82 0.43 -1.98 -18.10
CA SER A 82 0.89 -0.76 -18.78
C SER A 82 0.05 0.48 -18.46
N ARG A 83 -0.87 0.41 -17.49
CA ARG A 83 -1.77 1.52 -17.14
C ARG A 83 -1.66 1.89 -15.67
N ILE A 84 -1.90 3.17 -15.38
CA ILE A 84 -1.91 3.72 -14.03
C ILE A 84 -3.36 4.01 -13.65
N TYR A 85 -3.77 3.59 -12.46
CA TYR A 85 -5.12 3.80 -11.92
C TYR A 85 -5.06 4.52 -10.58
N PRO A 86 -6.03 5.39 -10.26
CA PRO A 86 -6.20 5.93 -8.90
C PRO A 86 -6.47 4.82 -7.87
N ALA A 87 -5.94 4.99 -6.66
CA ALA A 87 -6.05 4.06 -5.54
C ALA A 87 -6.22 4.77 -4.18
#